data_AF-A0A2C5Y9D2-F1
#
_entry.id   AF-A0A2C5Y9D2-F1
#
_cell.length_a   1.000
_cell.length_b   1.000
_cell.length_c   1.000
_cell.angle_alpha   90.00
_cell.angle_beta   90.00
_cell.angle_gamma   90.00
#
_symmetry.space_group_name_H-M   'P 1'
#
loop_
_entity.id
_entity.type
_entity.pdbx_description
1 polymer ?
#
loop_
_entity_poly.entity_id
_entity_poly.type
_entity_poly.pdbx_seq_one_letter_code
_entity_poly.pdbx_strand_id
1 'polypeptide(L)'
;MASCIFCRIIRGEIPCMKLFESDKTLAFLDIGPISRGHALVIPKYHGAKLVDIPDEHLTEILPTLKKLVRATGATDYNILQNNGTIAHQQVHHVHFHMIPKPNETEGLGIGWPATTSGDMKQLQSLCDDIKSNM
;
A
#
# COMPACT_ATOMS: atom_id res chain seq x y z
N MET A 1 -4.69 14.51 -12.09
CA MET A 1 -5.69 13.51 -12.55
C MET A 1 -5.50 13.04 -13.99
N ALA A 2 -5.52 13.91 -15.01
CA ALA A 2 -5.43 13.48 -16.42
C ALA A 2 -4.15 12.68 -16.76
N SER A 3 -3.02 12.98 -16.11
CA SER A 3 -1.74 12.29 -16.28
C SER A 3 -1.51 11.10 -15.33
N CYS A 4 -2.41 10.84 -14.38
CA CYS A 4 -2.21 9.75 -13.42
C CYS A 4 -2.42 8.38 -14.08
N ILE A 5 -1.37 7.56 -14.13
CA ILE A 5 -1.43 6.24 -14.77
C ILE A 5 -2.49 5.32 -14.15
N PHE A 6 -2.68 5.35 -12.82
CA PHE A 6 -3.68 4.52 -12.16
C PHE A 6 -5.10 5.01 -12.44
N CYS A 7 -5.34 6.32 -12.54
CA CYS A 7 -6.64 6.83 -13.01
C CYS A 7 -6.93 6.40 -14.45
N ARG A 8 -5.90 6.35 -15.32
CA ARG A 8 -6.04 5.86 -16.69
C ARG A 8 -6.35 4.36 -16.73
N ILE A 9 -5.75 3.56 -15.85
CA ILE A 9 -6.10 2.14 -15.67
C ILE A 9 -7.55 1.99 -15.19
N ILE A 10 -7.97 2.77 -14.19
CA ILE A 10 -9.36 2.74 -13.66
C ILE A 10 -10.38 3.06 -14.77
N ARG A 11 -10.07 4.00 -15.66
CA ARG A 11 -10.92 4.37 -16.81
C ARG A 11 -10.83 3.39 -17.99
N GLY A 12 -9.97 2.37 -17.92
CA GLY A 12 -9.77 1.41 -19.00
C GLY A 12 -8.96 1.94 -20.20
N GLU A 13 -8.30 3.09 -20.07
CA GLU A 13 -7.43 3.65 -21.12
C GLU A 13 -6.08 2.92 -21.21
N ILE A 14 -5.66 2.28 -20.11
CA ILE A 14 -4.46 1.44 -20.04
C ILE A 14 -4.90 0.06 -19.53
N PRO A 15 -4.53 -1.04 -20.21
CA PRO A 15 -4.89 -2.37 -19.76
C PRO A 15 -4.16 -2.75 -18.46
N CYS A 16 -4.77 -3.61 -17.65
CA CYS A 16 -4.14 -4.21 -16.48
C CYS A 16 -4.59 -5.66 -16.29
N MET A 17 -3.78 -6.46 -15.60
CA MET A 17 -4.15 -7.83 -15.21
C MET A 17 -4.98 -7.77 -13.92
N LYS A 18 -6.28 -7.52 -14.08
CA LYS A 18 -7.24 -7.32 -12.99
C LYS A 18 -7.43 -8.59 -12.17
N LEU A 19 -7.39 -8.45 -10.85
CA LEU A 19 -7.60 -9.53 -9.87
C LEU A 19 -8.91 -9.34 -9.10
N PHE A 20 -9.30 -8.09 -8.84
CA PHE A 20 -10.53 -7.75 -8.12
C PHE A 20 -10.97 -6.35 -8.53
N GLU A 21 -12.28 -6.11 -8.54
CA GLU A 21 -12.85 -4.78 -8.72
C GLU A 21 -14.17 -4.66 -7.98
N SER A 22 -14.37 -3.49 -7.35
CA SER A 22 -15.64 -3.03 -6.79
C SER A 22 -15.91 -1.59 -7.22
N ASP A 23 -16.97 -0.99 -6.68
CA ASP A 23 -17.29 0.42 -6.92
C ASP A 23 -16.21 1.38 -6.38
N LYS A 24 -15.48 0.96 -5.33
CA LYS A 24 -14.51 1.81 -4.63
C LYS A 24 -13.06 1.36 -4.76
N THR A 25 -12.81 0.10 -5.10
CA THR A 25 -11.46 -0.50 -5.09
C THR A 25 -11.17 -1.22 -6.40
N LEU A 26 -9.90 -1.18 -6.84
CA LEU A 26 -9.38 -1.99 -7.93
C LEU A 26 -8.10 -2.69 -7.48
N ALA A 27 -7.96 -3.97 -7.80
CA ALA A 27 -6.71 -4.71 -7.61
C ALA A 27 -6.22 -5.36 -8.90
N PHE A 28 -4.91 -5.34 -9.12
CA PHE A 28 -4.27 -5.85 -10.33
C PHE A 28 -2.80 -6.23 -10.04
N LEU A 29 -2.20 -7.03 -10.91
CA LEU A 29 -0.79 -7.40 -10.78
C LEU A 29 0.14 -6.20 -11.04
N ASP A 30 1.21 -6.10 -10.27
CA ASP A 30 2.29 -5.15 -10.54
C ASP A 30 3.12 -5.63 -11.76
N ILE A 31 3.44 -4.73 -12.68
CA ILE A 31 4.26 -5.02 -13.87
C ILE A 31 5.76 -4.96 -13.57
N GLY A 32 6.16 -4.35 -12.45
CA GLY A 32 7.50 -4.41 -11.87
C GLY A 32 7.52 -5.25 -10.59
N PRO A 33 7.16 -6.55 -10.64
CA PRO A 33 7.04 -7.37 -9.45
C PRO A 33 8.40 -7.59 -8.79
N ILE A 34 8.44 -7.52 -7.46
CA ILE A 34 9.64 -7.90 -6.68
C ILE A 34 9.56 -9.32 -6.11
N SER A 35 8.41 -9.98 -6.30
CA SER A 35 8.20 -11.40 -6.04
C SER A 35 6.99 -11.93 -6.83
N ARG A 36 6.90 -13.25 -6.99
CA ARG A 36 5.77 -13.90 -7.65
C ARG A 36 4.48 -13.66 -6.86
N GLY A 37 3.50 -13.05 -7.51
CA GLY A 37 2.21 -12.71 -6.91
C GLY A 37 2.12 -11.29 -6.38
N HIS A 38 3.14 -10.44 -6.62
CA HIS A 38 3.08 -9.03 -6.28
C HIS A 38 1.89 -8.34 -6.98
N ALA A 39 0.97 -7.83 -6.16
CA ALA A 39 -0.24 -7.15 -6.61
C ALA A 39 -0.39 -5.78 -5.94
N LEU A 40 -1.10 -4.89 -6.63
CA LEU A 40 -1.48 -3.58 -6.14
C LEU A 40 -2.98 -3.56 -5.83
N VAL A 41 -3.35 -2.89 -4.74
CA VAL A 41 -4.74 -2.55 -4.39
C VAL A 41 -4.84 -1.04 -4.28
N ILE A 42 -5.74 -0.43 -5.05
CA ILE A 42 -5.91 1.02 -5.13
C ILE A 42 -7.36 1.41 -4.86
N PRO A 43 -7.62 2.54 -4.18
CA PRO A 43 -8.93 3.16 -4.24
C PRO A 43 -9.16 3.71 -5.65
N LYS A 44 -10.41 3.69 -6.11
CA LYS A 44 -10.83 4.36 -7.35
C LYS A 44 -10.83 5.89 -7.20
N TYR A 45 -11.00 6.38 -5.98
CA TYR A 45 -10.79 7.79 -5.64
C TYR A 45 -9.32 8.16 -5.82
N HIS A 46 -9.07 9.32 -6.43
CA HIS A 46 -7.72 9.83 -6.61
C HIS A 46 -7.27 10.68 -5.43
N GLY A 47 -6.31 10.18 -4.66
CA GLY A 47 -5.53 10.95 -3.69
C GLY A 47 -4.06 10.58 -3.80
N ALA A 48 -3.17 11.55 -3.65
CA ALA A 48 -1.74 11.33 -3.84
C ALA A 48 -1.16 10.56 -2.67
N LYS A 49 -1.53 10.90 -1.44
CA LYS A 49 -1.13 10.25 -0.19
C LYS A 49 -2.35 9.70 0.54
N LEU A 50 -2.11 8.84 1.53
CA LEU A 50 -3.17 8.20 2.31
C LEU A 50 -4.13 9.22 2.94
N VAL A 51 -3.60 10.32 3.45
CA VAL A 51 -4.38 11.43 4.06
C VAL A 51 -5.33 12.12 3.08
N ASP A 52 -5.10 11.98 1.77
CA ASP A 52 -5.96 12.56 0.73
C ASP A 52 -7.15 11.65 0.38
N ILE A 53 -7.23 10.44 0.94
CA ILE A 53 -8.28 9.47 0.62
C ILE A 53 -9.40 9.55 1.67
N PRO A 54 -10.67 9.78 1.26
CA PRO A 54 -11.79 9.70 2.18
C PRO A 54 -11.92 8.29 2.79
N ASP A 55 -12.23 8.22 4.08
CA ASP A 55 -12.31 6.95 4.84
C ASP A 55 -13.17 5.89 4.16
N GLU A 56 -14.27 6.33 3.54
CA GLU A 56 -15.21 5.43 2.88
C GLU A 56 -14.59 4.64 1.72
N HIS A 57 -13.50 5.13 1.11
CA HIS A 57 -12.72 4.48 0.06
C HIS A 57 -11.61 3.57 0.60
N LEU A 58 -11.32 3.63 1.90
CA LEU A 58 -10.30 2.80 2.57
C LEU A 58 -10.88 1.49 3.11
N THR A 59 -12.19 1.46 3.38
CA THR A 59 -12.90 0.34 4.04
C THR A 59 -12.69 -1.02 3.37
N GLU A 60 -12.60 -1.06 2.03
CA GLU A 60 -12.45 -2.31 1.26
C GLU A 60 -11.01 -2.69 0.94
N ILE A 61 -10.03 -1.82 1.21
CA ILE A 61 -8.63 -2.05 0.84
C ILE A 61 -8.05 -3.26 1.59
N LEU A 62 -8.10 -3.26 2.92
CA LEU A 62 -7.55 -4.36 3.74
C LEU A 62 -8.29 -5.69 3.52
N PRO A 63 -9.64 -5.74 3.45
CA PRO A 63 -10.36 -6.95 3.04
C PRO A 63 -9.93 -7.48 1.68
N THR A 64 -9.67 -6.59 0.71
CA THR A 64 -9.19 -6.98 -0.63
C THR A 64 -7.78 -7.57 -0.55
N LEU A 65 -6.84 -6.92 0.14
CA LEU A 65 -5.49 -7.46 0.36
C LEU A 65 -5.53 -8.85 1.00
N LYS A 66 -6.38 -9.06 2.02
CA LYS A 66 -6.59 -10.37 2.65
C LYS A 66 -7.08 -11.44 1.66
N LYS A 67 -8.00 -11.10 0.74
CA LYS A 67 -8.46 -12.00 -0.31
C LYS A 67 -7.30 -12.39 -1.24
N LEU A 68 -6.47 -11.43 -1.61
CA LEU A 68 -5.31 -11.67 -2.49
C LEU A 68 -4.28 -12.58 -1.84
N VAL A 69 -3.90 -12.34 -0.58
CA VAL A 69 -2.98 -13.21 0.17
C VAL A 69 -3.50 -14.65 0.20
N ARG A 70 -4.80 -14.85 0.47
CA ARG A 70 -5.41 -16.19 0.45
C ARG A 70 -5.35 -16.82 -0.94
N ALA A 71 -5.59 -16.04 -1.99
CA ALA A 71 -5.57 -16.52 -3.36
C ALA A 71 -4.16 -16.87 -3.86
N THR A 72 -3.12 -16.17 -3.39
CA THR A 72 -1.72 -16.51 -3.75
C THR A 72 -1.16 -17.69 -2.97
N GLY A 73 -1.76 -18.02 -1.82
CA GLY A 73 -1.23 -19.03 -0.91
C GLY A 73 0.06 -18.59 -0.20
N ALA A 74 0.36 -17.28 -0.18
CA ALA A 74 1.54 -16.76 0.50
C ALA A 74 1.42 -16.97 2.02
N THR A 75 2.42 -17.63 2.61
CA THR A 75 2.55 -17.78 4.07
C THR A 75 3.15 -16.53 4.69
N ASP A 76 4.19 -16.02 4.04
CA ASP A 76 4.96 -14.85 4.43
C ASP A 76 4.78 -13.78 3.37
N TYR A 77 4.46 -12.55 3.79
CA TYR A 77 4.14 -11.45 2.89
C TYR A 77 4.26 -10.10 3.60
N ASN A 78 4.45 -9.04 2.82
CA ASN A 78 4.41 -7.67 3.27
C ASN A 78 3.23 -6.93 2.64
N ILE A 79 2.60 -6.08 3.44
CA ILE A 79 1.69 -5.04 2.95
C ILE A 79 2.43 -3.71 3.11
N LEU A 80 2.63 -2.99 2.01
CA LEU A 80 3.38 -1.74 1.98
C LEU A 80 2.57 -0.64 1.30
N GLN A 81 2.56 0.57 1.88
CA GLN A 81 1.99 1.75 1.27
C GLN A 81 2.92 2.94 1.54
N ASN A 82 3.26 3.66 0.48
CA ASN A 82 4.28 4.71 0.50
C ASN A 82 3.65 6.10 0.33
N ASN A 83 4.07 7.07 1.15
CA ASN A 83 3.57 8.45 1.11
C ASN A 83 4.72 9.45 0.91
N GLY A 84 4.92 9.93 -0.32
CA GLY A 84 5.99 10.85 -0.72
C GLY A 84 7.23 10.17 -1.30
N THR A 85 7.97 10.90 -2.13
CA THR A 85 9.10 10.37 -2.92
C THR A 85 10.23 9.80 -2.05
N ILE A 86 10.57 10.47 -0.94
CA ILE A 86 11.58 9.98 0.01
C ILE A 86 11.15 8.67 0.67
N ALA A 87 9.84 8.47 0.85
CA ALA A 87 9.26 7.21 1.32
C ALA A 87 9.02 6.19 0.19
N HIS A 88 9.74 6.32 -0.94
CA HIS A 88 9.66 5.43 -2.12
C HIS A 88 8.33 5.46 -2.90
N GLN A 89 7.52 6.53 -2.79
CA GLN A 89 6.35 6.67 -3.65
C GLN A 89 6.73 7.19 -5.05
N GLN A 90 6.44 6.41 -6.09
CA GLN A 90 6.70 6.78 -7.50
C GLN A 90 5.42 7.16 -8.26
N VAL A 91 4.29 6.52 -7.95
CA VAL A 91 2.98 6.86 -8.52
C VAL A 91 2.17 7.61 -7.47
N HIS A 92 1.83 8.87 -7.77
CA HIS A 92 1.07 9.75 -6.88
C HIS A 92 -0.44 9.49 -6.96
N HIS A 93 -0.80 8.24 -6.68
CA HIS A 93 -2.16 7.75 -6.45
C HIS A 93 -2.02 6.62 -5.43
N VAL A 94 -2.74 6.67 -4.31
CA VAL A 94 -2.57 5.69 -3.23
C VAL A 94 -2.67 4.26 -3.73
N HIS A 95 -1.69 3.44 -3.37
CA HIS A 95 -1.63 2.04 -3.73
C HIS A 95 -0.97 1.25 -2.61
N PHE A 96 -1.59 0.13 -2.27
CA PHE A 96 -1.07 -0.83 -1.32
C PHE A 96 -0.46 -1.97 -2.11
N HIS A 97 0.80 -2.24 -1.87
CA HIS A 97 1.49 -3.42 -2.36
C HIS A 97 1.14 -4.61 -1.47
N MET A 98 0.75 -5.73 -2.07
CA MET A 98 0.74 -7.05 -1.45
C MET A 98 1.89 -7.85 -2.07
N ILE A 99 2.91 -8.14 -1.27
CA ILE A 99 4.18 -8.69 -1.75
C ILE A 99 4.43 -10.02 -1.03
N PRO A 100 4.28 -11.17 -1.70
CA PRO A 100 4.73 -12.45 -1.14
C PRO A 100 6.23 -12.43 -0.84
N LYS A 101 6.66 -13.07 0.25
CA LYS A 101 8.06 -13.14 0.71
C LYS A 101 8.48 -14.61 0.86
N PRO A 102 8.70 -15.34 -0.25
CA PRO A 102 8.91 -16.80 -0.19
C PRO A 102 10.27 -17.21 0.41
N ASN A 103 11.25 -16.31 0.42
CA ASN A 103 12.60 -16.54 0.94
C ASN A 103 13.29 -15.18 1.21
N GLU A 104 14.54 -15.22 1.68
CA GLU A 104 15.30 -14.02 2.05
C GLU A 104 15.64 -13.11 0.87
N THR A 105 15.80 -13.64 -0.35
CA THR A 105 16.30 -12.91 -1.52
C THR A 105 15.22 -12.34 -2.43
N GLU A 106 14.01 -12.90 -2.42
CA GLU A 106 12.85 -12.41 -3.19
C GLU A 106 11.90 -11.60 -2.30
N GLY A 107 11.11 -10.67 -2.86
CA GLY A 107 10.14 -9.88 -2.10
C GLY A 107 10.74 -8.64 -1.43
N LEU A 108 10.02 -8.05 -0.47
CA LEU A 108 10.44 -6.80 0.17
C LEU A 108 11.69 -7.02 1.05
N GLY A 109 12.70 -6.17 0.86
CA GLY A 109 13.84 -6.03 1.77
C GLY A 109 13.60 -4.88 2.73
N ILE A 110 13.76 -5.11 4.04
CA ILE A 110 13.55 -4.09 5.07
C ILE A 110 14.85 -3.90 5.84
N GLY A 111 15.42 -2.69 5.75
CA GLY A 111 16.40 -2.22 6.71
C GLY A 111 15.69 -1.65 7.94
N TRP A 112 16.03 -2.12 9.13
CA TRP A 112 15.44 -1.65 10.38
C TRP A 112 16.50 -0.97 11.27
N PRO A 113 16.88 0.29 10.98
CA PRO A 113 17.92 1.00 11.72
C PRO A 113 17.38 1.52 13.07
N ALA A 114 17.11 0.62 14.00
CA ALA A 114 16.60 0.97 15.32
C ALA A 114 17.62 1.83 16.10
N THR A 115 17.20 3.03 16.51
CA THR A 115 18.06 4.02 17.18
C THR A 115 18.05 3.92 18.71
N THR A 116 17.90 2.71 19.27
CA THR A 116 17.86 2.37 20.72
C THR A 116 16.50 2.54 21.42
N SER A 117 16.27 1.68 22.42
CA SER A 117 15.06 1.50 23.25
C SER A 117 14.63 2.79 23.96
N GLY A 118 13.38 3.19 23.73
CA GLY A 118 12.86 4.48 24.17
C GLY A 118 12.83 4.64 25.68
N ASP A 119 13.40 5.76 26.15
CA ASP A 119 13.11 6.29 27.48
C ASP A 119 11.59 6.48 27.62
N MET A 120 10.98 5.78 28.57
CA MET A 120 9.52 5.79 28.77
C MET A 120 8.98 7.20 29.02
N LYS A 121 9.77 8.12 29.59
CA LYS A 121 9.36 9.53 29.76
C LYS A 121 9.30 10.26 28.43
N GLN A 122 10.28 10.05 27.56
CA GLN A 122 10.28 10.62 26.22
C GLN A 122 9.14 10.06 25.38
N LEU A 123 8.88 8.75 25.48
CA LEU A 123 7.76 8.10 24.81
C LEU A 123 6.40 8.64 25.29
N GLN A 124 6.24 8.86 26.60
CA GLN A 124 5.01 9.44 27.14
C GLN A 124 4.80 10.88 26.64
N SER A 125 5.85 11.72 26.68
CA SER A 125 5.79 13.08 26.16
C SER A 125 5.42 13.11 24.68
N LEU A 126 6.00 12.22 23.87
CA LEU A 126 5.68 12.10 22.45
C LEU A 126 4.23 11.63 22.23
N CYS A 127 3.75 10.70 23.06
CA CYS A 127 2.36 10.22 23.01
C CYS A 127 1.36 11.35 23.26
N ASP A 128 1.61 12.18 24.28
CA ASP A 128 0.73 13.30 24.64
C ASP A 128 0.73 14.38 23.55
N ASP A 129 1.90 14.68 22.98
CA ASP A 129 2.03 15.60 21.85
C ASP A 129 1.22 15.12 20.62
N ILE A 130 1.40 13.87 20.19
CA ILE A 130 0.66 13.30 19.05
C ILE A 130 -0.85 13.34 19.30
N LYS A 131 -1.32 12.95 20.49
CA LYS A 131 -2.75 12.95 20.82
C LYS A 131 -3.38 14.35 20.79
N SER A 132 -2.62 15.39 21.12
CA SER A 132 -3.12 16.76 21.08
C SER A 132 -3.36 17.27 19.65
N ASN A 133 -2.78 16.59 18.65
CA ASN A 133 -2.84 16.94 17.23
C ASN A 133 -3.75 16.01 16.41
N MET A 134 -4.38 15.00 17.04
CA MET A 134 -5.35 14.09 16.41
C MET A 134 -6.78 14.58 16.61
#